data_AF-A0A7J2PTS4-F1
#
_entry.id   AF-A0A7J2PTS4-F1
#
_cell.length_a   1.000
_cell.length_b   1.000
_cell.length_c   1.000
_cell.angle_alpha   90.00
_cell.angle_beta   90.00
_cell.angle_gamma   90.00
#
_symmetry.space_group_name_H-M   'P 1'
#
loop_
_entity.id
_entity.type
_entity.pdbx_description
1 polymer ?
#
loop_
_entity_poly.entity_id
_entity_poly.type
_entity_poly.pdbx_seq_one_letter_code
_entity_poly.pdbx_strand_id
1 'polypeptide(L)'
;MKFIDLSIPIINEDELVFDPPLSRPKIEYSDHTSGGEQMAFVFPKLNPKEHLPDGKGWAVETITITTHSGTHMDAPWHFAPIQDKEIGEKKAQTIDEFPLKWGIGPLIVLDTTDLENGHVMSPDDVDKKLEAIGHKLQKGDILCINTNASKHYGTNDFINHGVGVGKEATLHIVRQGVHVVGTNSWSWDAPFSITAK
;
A
#
# COMPACT_ATOMS: atom_id res chain seq x y z
N MET A 1 -17.10 -11.85 -14.30
CA MET A 1 -16.24 -10.78 -13.75
C MET A 1 -15.40 -11.40 -12.65
N LYS A 2 -14.08 -11.22 -12.68
CA LYS A 2 -13.16 -11.72 -11.65
C LYS A 2 -12.75 -10.53 -10.78
N PHE A 3 -12.91 -10.66 -9.46
CA PHE A 3 -12.39 -9.69 -8.51
C PHE A 3 -11.02 -10.17 -8.03
N ILE A 4 -10.06 -9.25 -7.95
CA ILE A 4 -8.71 -9.51 -7.45
C ILE A 4 -8.50 -8.51 -6.30
N ASP A 5 -8.22 -9.04 -5.12
CA ASP A 5 -7.81 -8.24 -3.97
C ASP A 5 -6.30 -8.02 -4.05
N LEU A 6 -5.89 -6.76 -4.05
CA LEU A 6 -4.48 -6.35 -4.07
C LEU A 6 -4.00 -5.89 -2.69
N SER A 7 -4.86 -6.00 -1.67
CA SER A 7 -4.54 -5.54 -0.32
C SER A 7 -3.65 -6.53 0.44
N ILE A 8 -2.78 -5.96 1.26
CA ILE A 8 -2.13 -6.61 2.38
C ILE A 8 -3.04 -6.41 3.59
N PRO A 9 -3.32 -7.46 4.38
CA PRO A 9 -4.16 -7.33 5.56
C PRO A 9 -3.50 -6.43 6.61
N ILE A 10 -4.31 -5.62 7.28
CA ILE A 10 -3.91 -4.97 8.53
C ILE A 10 -3.94 -6.08 9.58
N ILE A 11 -2.78 -6.41 10.14
CA ILE A 11 -2.61 -7.58 11.00
C ILE A 11 -1.54 -7.30 12.07
N ASN A 12 -1.60 -7.99 13.20
CA ASN A 12 -0.55 -7.88 14.22
C ASN A 12 0.75 -8.56 13.78
N GLU A 13 1.87 -8.06 14.29
CA GLU A 13 3.21 -8.51 13.91
C GLU A 13 3.55 -9.96 14.32
N ASP A 14 2.81 -10.53 15.28
CA ASP A 14 2.94 -11.93 15.68
C ASP A 14 2.26 -12.90 14.72
N GLU A 15 1.39 -12.40 13.82
CA GLU A 15 0.71 -13.19 12.80
C GLU A 15 1.48 -13.15 11.47
N LEU A 16 1.67 -11.96 10.90
CA LEU A 16 2.42 -11.74 9.65
C LEU A 16 3.10 -10.37 9.67
N VAL A 17 4.23 -10.25 8.96
CA VAL A 17 5.02 -9.01 8.88
C VAL A 17 5.12 -8.51 7.45
N PHE A 18 4.74 -7.25 7.24
CA PHE A 18 4.85 -6.53 5.96
C PHE A 18 5.57 -5.20 6.08
N ASP A 19 5.65 -4.65 7.29
CA ASP A 19 6.13 -3.31 7.56
C ASP A 19 7.37 -3.34 8.49
N PRO A 20 8.28 -2.35 8.36
CA PRO A 20 9.40 -2.21 9.28
C PRO A 20 8.92 -1.91 10.71
N PRO A 21 9.74 -2.18 11.74
CA PRO A 21 9.30 -2.14 13.14
C PRO A 21 8.56 -0.89 13.60
N LEU A 22 8.92 0.29 13.06
CA LEU A 22 8.30 1.56 13.45
C LEU A 22 6.94 1.84 12.79
N SER A 23 6.56 1.08 11.77
CA SER A 23 5.29 1.26 11.05
C SER A 23 4.39 0.04 11.07
N ARG A 24 4.65 -0.94 11.94
CA ARG A 24 3.78 -2.11 12.08
C ARG A 24 2.44 -1.73 12.70
N PRO A 25 1.31 -2.18 12.13
CA PRO A 25 0.00 -2.00 12.75
C PRO A 25 -0.09 -2.73 14.09
N LYS A 26 -0.95 -2.22 14.98
CA LYS A 26 -1.38 -2.90 16.19
C LYS A 26 -2.90 -2.94 16.24
N ILE A 27 -3.46 -4.13 16.43
CA ILE A 27 -4.89 -4.37 16.59
C ILE A 27 -5.15 -4.93 17.99
N GLU A 28 -5.99 -4.23 18.74
CA GLU A 28 -6.52 -4.70 20.02
C GLU A 28 -7.97 -5.14 19.82
N TYR A 29 -8.23 -6.43 19.97
CA TYR A 29 -9.54 -7.03 19.79
C TYR A 29 -10.35 -6.99 21.09
N SER A 30 -11.60 -6.54 21.01
CA SER A 30 -12.58 -6.59 22.09
C SER A 30 -13.73 -7.50 21.67
N ASP A 31 -13.91 -8.60 22.40
CA ASP A 31 -14.89 -9.62 22.06
C ASP A 31 -16.33 -9.23 22.49
N HIS A 32 -17.28 -10.08 22.14
CA HIS A 32 -18.68 -9.90 22.50
C HIS A 32 -18.94 -9.91 24.02
N THR A 33 -18.05 -10.48 24.82
CA THR A 33 -18.15 -10.49 26.29
C THR A 33 -17.83 -9.09 26.81
N SER A 34 -16.66 -8.56 26.47
CA SER A 34 -16.26 -7.19 26.77
C SER A 34 -17.25 -6.17 26.21
N GLY A 35 -17.79 -6.42 25.02
CA GLY A 35 -18.86 -5.62 24.43
C GLY A 35 -20.10 -5.50 25.29
N GLY A 36 -20.56 -6.60 25.90
CA GLY A 36 -21.71 -6.58 26.79
C GLY A 36 -21.47 -5.70 28.02
N GLU A 37 -20.26 -5.78 28.59
CA GLU A 37 -19.83 -4.95 29.72
C GLU A 37 -19.73 -3.47 29.34
N GLN A 38 -19.15 -3.17 28.16
CA GLN A 38 -19.08 -1.80 27.62
C GLN A 38 -20.49 -1.21 27.40
N MET A 39 -21.42 -2.00 26.85
CA MET A 39 -22.80 -1.55 26.67
C MET A 39 -23.47 -1.25 28.00
N ALA A 40 -23.26 -2.07 29.03
CA ALA A 40 -23.80 -1.79 30.37
C ALA A 40 -23.19 -0.50 30.99
N PHE A 41 -21.91 -0.23 30.71
CA PHE A 41 -21.26 1.01 31.10
C PHE A 41 -21.86 2.24 30.39
N VAL A 42 -22.08 2.15 29.08
CA VAL A 42 -22.63 3.25 28.26
C VAL A 42 -24.13 3.46 28.54
N PHE A 43 -24.88 2.39 28.80
CA PHE A 43 -26.32 2.42 29.04
C PHE A 43 -26.63 1.95 30.47
N PRO A 44 -26.70 2.86 31.46
CA PRO A 44 -26.72 2.48 32.89
C PRO A 44 -27.91 1.61 33.35
N LYS A 45 -28.98 1.52 32.55
CA LYS A 45 -30.16 0.68 32.83
C LYS A 45 -30.12 -0.69 32.12
N LEU A 46 -29.09 -0.94 31.32
CA LEU A 46 -28.92 -2.17 30.59
C LEU A 46 -28.25 -3.21 31.49
N ASN A 47 -28.93 -4.33 31.74
CA ASN A 47 -28.34 -5.53 32.30
C ASN A 47 -28.03 -6.50 31.15
N PRO A 48 -26.76 -6.79 30.85
CA PRO A 48 -26.41 -7.66 29.72
C PRO A 48 -27.15 -9.00 29.76
N LYS A 49 -27.21 -9.67 30.92
CA LYS A 49 -27.80 -11.00 31.03
C LYS A 49 -29.30 -11.04 30.76
N GLU A 50 -30.00 -9.94 31.03
CA GLU A 50 -31.46 -9.88 30.91
C GLU A 50 -31.91 -9.25 29.59
N HIS A 51 -31.13 -8.29 29.08
CA HIS A 51 -31.54 -7.44 27.96
C HIS A 51 -30.76 -7.72 26.67
N LEU A 52 -29.62 -8.41 26.73
CA LEU A 52 -28.84 -8.77 25.53
C LEU A 52 -28.95 -10.27 25.23
N PRO A 53 -29.03 -10.66 23.94
CA PRO A 53 -28.89 -12.06 23.53
C PRO A 53 -27.61 -12.66 24.10
N ASP A 54 -27.71 -13.76 24.84
CA ASP A 54 -26.60 -14.47 25.49
C ASP A 54 -25.72 -13.61 26.40
N GLY A 55 -26.20 -12.43 26.83
CA GLY A 55 -25.38 -11.46 27.56
C GLY A 55 -24.26 -10.83 26.74
N LYS A 56 -24.34 -10.89 25.41
CA LYS A 56 -23.28 -10.48 24.47
C LYS A 56 -23.59 -9.13 23.83
N GLY A 57 -22.56 -8.29 23.70
CA GLY A 57 -22.63 -6.98 23.05
C GLY A 57 -21.85 -6.92 21.73
N TRP A 58 -21.56 -5.70 21.28
CA TRP A 58 -20.73 -5.47 20.08
C TRP A 58 -19.32 -6.04 20.26
N ALA A 59 -18.71 -6.52 19.18
CA ALA A 59 -17.27 -6.74 19.13
C ALA A 59 -16.66 -5.58 18.35
N VAL A 60 -15.54 -5.05 18.83
CA VAL A 60 -14.86 -3.91 18.21
C VAL A 60 -13.35 -4.13 18.25
N GLU A 61 -12.65 -3.43 17.36
CA GLU A 61 -11.20 -3.45 17.27
C GLU A 61 -10.69 -2.01 17.41
N THR A 62 -9.63 -1.83 18.19
CA THR A 62 -8.85 -0.59 18.18
C THR A 62 -7.60 -0.81 17.34
N ILE A 63 -7.44 0.00 16.30
CA ILE A 63 -6.29 -0.08 15.40
C ILE A 63 -5.40 1.13 15.62
N THR A 64 -4.11 0.89 15.89
CA THR A 64 -3.05 1.89 15.84
C THR A 64 -2.21 1.63 14.60
N ILE A 65 -2.15 2.60 13.70
CA ILE A 65 -1.52 2.44 12.38
C ILE A 65 -0.93 3.77 11.90
N THR A 66 0.10 3.72 11.07
CA THR A 66 0.59 4.88 10.31
C THR A 66 -0.01 4.88 8.90
N THR A 67 -0.11 6.04 8.28
CA THR A 67 -0.58 6.19 6.88
C THR A 67 0.28 5.44 5.85
N HIS A 68 1.41 4.88 6.27
CA HIS A 68 2.36 4.09 5.46
C HIS A 68 2.49 2.64 5.94
N SER A 69 1.40 2.04 6.43
CA SER A 69 1.38 0.62 6.83
C SER A 69 0.47 -0.18 5.92
N GLY A 70 0.86 -1.41 5.58
CA GLY A 70 0.11 -2.27 4.67
C GLY A 70 -0.05 -1.66 3.28
N THR A 71 -1.16 -1.94 2.60
CA THR A 71 -1.46 -1.33 1.30
C THR A 71 -1.89 0.13 1.47
N HIS A 72 -1.07 1.05 0.99
CA HIS A 72 -1.27 2.49 1.15
C HIS A 72 -0.93 3.27 -0.12
N MET A 73 -1.07 4.60 -0.06
CA MET A 73 -0.75 5.51 -1.15
C MET A 73 0.06 6.69 -0.62
N ASP A 74 1.21 6.93 -1.24
CA ASP A 74 2.06 8.08 -0.93
C ASP A 74 1.66 9.29 -1.78
N ALA A 75 1.18 10.35 -1.13
CA ALA A 75 0.98 11.64 -1.79
C ALA A 75 2.33 12.35 -2.00
N PRO A 76 2.46 13.26 -2.97
CA PRO A 76 3.71 14.01 -3.22
C PRO A 76 4.33 14.66 -1.97
N TRP A 77 3.49 15.11 -1.03
CA TRP A 77 3.92 15.66 0.26
C TRP A 77 4.84 14.72 1.07
N HIS A 78 4.68 13.40 0.93
CA HIS A 78 5.54 12.42 1.58
C HIS A 78 7.01 12.57 1.19
N PHE A 79 7.27 12.93 -0.08
CA PHE A 79 8.62 12.98 -0.65
C PHE A 79 9.28 14.35 -0.50
N ALA A 80 8.52 15.43 -0.69
CA ALA A 80 9.03 16.79 -0.64
C ALA A 80 7.92 17.81 -0.37
N PRO A 81 8.23 18.98 0.21
CA PRO A 81 7.25 20.05 0.42
C PRO A 81 6.82 20.76 -0.88
N ILE A 82 7.58 20.56 -1.95
CA ILE A 82 7.45 21.25 -3.24
C ILE A 82 7.51 20.21 -4.37
N GLN A 83 6.63 20.34 -5.35
CA GLN A 83 6.53 19.46 -6.52
C GLN A 83 6.55 20.24 -7.85
N ASP A 84 6.58 19.53 -8.97
CA ASP A 84 6.42 20.07 -10.33
C ASP A 84 7.47 21.14 -10.74
N LYS A 85 8.70 21.02 -10.22
CA LYS A 85 9.82 21.93 -10.51
C LYS A 85 10.11 22.09 -12.01
N GLU A 86 9.85 21.06 -12.83
CA GLU A 86 10.07 21.12 -14.29
C GLU A 86 9.03 21.99 -15.03
N ILE A 87 7.85 22.24 -14.46
CA ILE A 87 6.72 22.86 -15.18
C ILE A 87 6.13 24.10 -14.50
N GLY A 88 6.41 24.35 -13.23
CA GLY A 88 5.93 25.55 -12.54
C GLY A 88 5.73 25.37 -11.05
N GLU A 89 6.80 24.96 -10.36
CA GLU A 89 6.94 24.75 -8.91
C GLU A 89 5.74 25.17 -8.04
N LYS A 90 5.17 24.21 -7.30
CA LYS A 90 4.07 24.47 -6.34
C LYS A 90 4.24 23.65 -5.07
N LYS A 91 3.47 23.97 -4.03
CA LYS A 91 3.34 23.13 -2.83
C LYS A 91 2.96 21.70 -3.24
N ALA A 92 3.62 20.73 -2.62
CA ALA A 92 3.32 19.33 -2.84
C ALA A 92 1.92 18.99 -2.31
N GLN A 93 1.18 18.20 -3.09
CA GLN A 93 -0.19 17.82 -2.75
C GLN A 93 -0.19 16.87 -1.55
N THR A 94 -1.07 17.15 -0.59
CA THR A 94 -1.44 16.18 0.45
C THR A 94 -2.51 15.21 -0.09
N ILE A 95 -2.72 14.08 0.59
CA ILE A 95 -3.60 13.02 0.07
C ILE A 95 -5.07 13.46 -0.08
N ASP A 96 -5.53 14.39 0.74
CA ASP A 96 -6.86 14.99 0.66
C ASP A 96 -7.06 15.91 -0.55
N GLU A 97 -5.95 16.39 -1.15
CA GLU A 97 -5.95 17.18 -2.38
C GLU A 97 -5.81 16.30 -3.64
N PHE A 98 -5.65 14.98 -3.50
CA PHE A 98 -5.52 14.05 -4.62
C PHE A 98 -6.86 13.93 -5.38
N PRO A 99 -6.91 14.21 -6.69
CA PRO A 99 -8.12 14.04 -7.47
C PRO A 99 -8.54 12.57 -7.54
N LEU A 100 -9.67 12.20 -6.94
CA LEU A 100 -10.18 10.81 -6.92
C LEU A 100 -10.23 10.16 -8.30
N LYS A 101 -10.54 10.94 -9.36
CA LYS A 101 -10.57 10.48 -10.75
C LYS A 101 -9.22 9.94 -11.25
N TRP A 102 -8.09 10.32 -10.65
CA TRP A 102 -6.77 9.78 -10.99
C TRP A 102 -6.55 8.38 -10.40
N GLY A 103 -7.29 8.01 -9.34
CA GLY A 103 -7.28 6.67 -8.75
C GLY A 103 -8.21 5.67 -9.44
N ILE A 104 -8.87 6.05 -10.54
CA ILE A 104 -9.80 5.19 -11.28
C ILE A 104 -9.36 5.17 -12.74
N GLY A 105 -8.80 4.04 -13.18
CA GLY A 105 -8.29 3.87 -14.54
C GLY A 105 -7.96 2.42 -14.87
N PRO A 106 -7.56 2.13 -16.11
CA PRO A 106 -7.04 0.83 -16.50
C PRO A 106 -5.79 0.48 -15.67
N LEU A 107 -5.78 -0.72 -15.09
CA LEU A 107 -4.62 -1.25 -14.38
C LEU A 107 -3.72 -1.99 -15.37
N ILE A 108 -2.50 -1.48 -15.54
CA ILE A 108 -1.44 -2.10 -16.32
C ILE A 108 -0.44 -2.70 -15.34
N VAL A 109 -0.12 -3.98 -15.49
CA VAL A 109 0.80 -4.68 -14.58
C VAL A 109 2.03 -5.13 -15.37
N LEU A 110 3.20 -4.64 -14.98
CA LEU A 110 4.48 -5.14 -15.51
C LEU A 110 4.98 -6.24 -14.59
N ASP A 111 5.05 -7.46 -15.11
CA ASP A 111 5.62 -8.59 -14.39
C ASP A 111 7.14 -8.55 -14.45
N THR A 112 7.78 -8.37 -13.29
CA THR A 112 9.23 -8.31 -13.10
C THR A 112 9.72 -9.42 -12.17
N THR A 113 8.91 -10.46 -11.94
CA THR A 113 9.26 -11.60 -11.08
C THR A 113 10.45 -12.42 -11.59
N ASP A 114 10.81 -12.24 -12.87
CA ASP A 114 11.98 -12.79 -13.56
C ASP A 114 13.28 -12.02 -13.28
N LEU A 115 13.20 -10.79 -12.78
CA LEU A 115 14.36 -9.97 -12.46
C LEU A 115 14.94 -10.32 -11.08
N GLU A 116 16.23 -10.05 -10.91
CA GLU A 116 16.93 -10.30 -9.66
C GLU A 116 16.44 -9.38 -8.53
N ASN A 117 16.55 -9.86 -7.28
CA ASN A 117 16.27 -9.02 -6.12
C ASN A 117 17.21 -7.81 -6.10
N GLY A 118 16.65 -6.61 -5.92
CA GLY A 118 17.40 -5.36 -5.94
C GLY A 118 17.71 -4.80 -7.33
N HIS A 119 17.24 -5.45 -8.42
CA HIS A 119 17.33 -4.85 -9.75
C HIS A 119 16.64 -3.48 -9.77
N VAL A 120 17.26 -2.50 -10.43
CA VAL A 120 16.71 -1.16 -10.60
C VAL A 120 16.31 -0.99 -12.05
N MET A 121 15.00 -0.89 -12.31
CA MET A 121 14.48 -0.77 -13.66
C MET A 121 14.95 0.51 -14.34
N SER A 122 15.32 0.37 -15.61
CA SER A 122 15.59 1.43 -16.57
C SER A 122 14.36 1.72 -17.46
N PRO A 123 14.34 2.83 -18.22
CA PRO A 123 13.31 3.06 -19.24
C PRO A 123 13.18 1.90 -20.24
N ASP A 124 14.31 1.32 -20.67
CA ASP A 124 14.33 0.18 -21.59
C ASP A 124 13.65 -1.07 -21.00
N ASP A 125 13.79 -1.29 -19.69
CA ASP A 125 13.10 -2.40 -19.01
C ASP A 125 11.58 -2.17 -19.04
N VAL A 126 11.13 -0.94 -18.78
CA VAL A 126 9.72 -0.56 -18.84
C VAL A 126 9.17 -0.79 -20.25
N ASP A 127 9.87 -0.30 -21.28
CA ASP A 127 9.43 -0.40 -22.67
C ASP A 127 9.36 -1.86 -23.14
N LYS A 128 10.35 -2.69 -22.81
CA LYS A 128 10.33 -4.13 -23.13
C LYS A 128 9.15 -4.84 -22.47
N LYS A 129 8.86 -4.53 -21.20
CA LYS A 129 7.74 -5.15 -20.47
C LYS A 129 6.39 -4.70 -21.03
N LEU A 130 6.26 -3.44 -21.44
CA LEU A 130 5.08 -2.91 -22.13
C LEU A 130 4.87 -3.55 -23.51
N GLU A 131 5.95 -3.69 -24.29
CA GLU A 131 5.92 -4.35 -25.60
C GLU A 131 5.48 -5.82 -25.48
N ALA A 132 5.98 -6.54 -24.46
CA ALA A 132 5.62 -7.94 -24.22
C ALA A 132 4.13 -8.16 -23.95
N ILE A 133 3.42 -7.16 -23.41
CA ILE A 133 1.97 -7.20 -23.21
C ILE A 133 1.20 -6.46 -24.32
N GLY A 134 1.89 -5.95 -25.34
CA GLY A 134 1.29 -5.22 -26.46
C GLY A 134 0.63 -3.90 -26.05
N HIS A 135 1.09 -3.27 -24.97
CA HIS A 135 0.49 -2.04 -24.43
C HIS A 135 1.37 -0.82 -24.68
N LYS A 136 0.73 0.31 -24.93
CA LYS A 136 1.37 1.62 -24.94
C LYS A 136 0.68 2.46 -23.88
N LEU A 137 1.45 3.00 -22.93
CA LEU A 137 0.89 3.79 -21.84
C LEU A 137 0.06 4.96 -22.38
N GLN A 138 -1.08 5.15 -21.74
CA GLN A 138 -2.02 6.22 -22.01
C GLN A 138 -2.20 7.07 -20.75
N LYS A 139 -2.64 8.32 -20.96
CA LYS A 139 -2.98 9.20 -19.86
C LYS A 139 -4.10 8.59 -19.02
N GLY A 140 -3.86 8.50 -17.70
CA GLY A 140 -4.81 7.92 -16.76
C GLY A 140 -4.68 6.40 -16.56
N ASP A 141 -3.74 5.74 -17.23
CA ASP A 141 -3.33 4.40 -16.84
C ASP A 141 -2.78 4.42 -15.41
N ILE A 142 -3.07 3.35 -14.67
CA ILE A 142 -2.48 3.03 -13.38
C ILE A 142 -1.45 1.93 -13.62
N LEU A 143 -0.17 2.20 -13.36
CA LEU A 143 0.90 1.24 -13.64
C LEU A 143 1.42 0.59 -12.36
N CYS A 144 1.24 -0.72 -12.23
CA CYS A 144 1.77 -1.49 -11.11
C CYS A 144 2.93 -2.39 -11.55
N ILE A 145 3.93 -2.52 -10.69
CA ILE A 145 5.05 -3.44 -10.85
C ILE A 145 4.81 -4.66 -9.96
N ASN A 146 4.75 -5.84 -10.58
CA ASN A 146 4.65 -7.11 -9.87
C ASN A 146 6.05 -7.73 -9.73
N THR A 147 6.61 -7.67 -8.53
CA THR A 147 7.96 -8.11 -8.20
C THR A 147 8.00 -9.48 -7.53
N ASN A 148 9.22 -9.98 -7.36
CA ASN A 148 9.53 -11.20 -6.62
C ASN A 148 9.37 -11.07 -5.09
N ALA A 149 9.04 -9.89 -4.53
CA ALA A 149 8.82 -9.68 -3.09
C ALA A 149 7.69 -10.56 -2.53
N SER A 150 6.69 -10.86 -3.37
CA SER A 150 5.58 -11.77 -3.07
C SER A 150 6.01 -13.17 -2.58
N LYS A 151 7.22 -13.62 -2.91
CA LYS A 151 7.79 -14.89 -2.42
C LYS A 151 8.09 -14.87 -0.91
N HIS A 152 8.20 -13.67 -0.33
CA HIS A 152 8.53 -13.42 1.09
C HIS A 152 7.32 -12.86 1.86
N TYR A 153 6.11 -12.97 1.28
CA TYR A 153 4.87 -12.44 1.85
C TYR A 153 4.69 -12.86 3.32
N GLY A 154 4.45 -11.85 4.18
CA GLY A 154 4.18 -12.05 5.61
C GLY A 154 5.39 -12.42 6.45
N THR A 155 6.60 -12.42 5.88
CA THR A 155 7.83 -12.72 6.59
C THR A 155 8.59 -11.44 6.97
N ASN A 156 9.45 -11.51 7.99
CA ASN A 156 10.36 -10.42 8.36
C ASN A 156 11.28 -9.97 7.21
N ASP A 157 11.43 -10.80 6.19
CA ASP A 157 12.33 -10.56 5.06
C ASP A 157 11.63 -9.91 3.85
N PHE A 158 10.30 -9.72 3.92
CA PHE A 158 9.50 -9.09 2.88
C PHE A 158 10.06 -7.74 2.43
N ILE A 159 10.45 -6.90 3.40
CA ILE A 159 10.94 -5.54 3.15
C ILE A 159 12.32 -5.48 2.47
N ASN A 160 13.05 -6.62 2.44
CA ASN A 160 14.37 -6.74 1.82
C ASN A 160 14.32 -7.30 0.39
N HIS A 161 13.11 -7.56 -0.12
CA HIS A 161 12.90 -8.19 -1.40
C HIS A 161 12.08 -7.33 -2.35
N GLY A 162 12.44 -7.36 -3.63
CA GLY A 162 11.72 -6.68 -4.70
C GLY A 162 12.62 -6.13 -5.78
N VAL A 163 11.97 -5.60 -6.81
CA VAL A 163 12.59 -4.83 -7.89
C VAL A 163 12.25 -3.36 -7.65
N GLY A 164 13.25 -2.49 -7.77
CA GLY A 164 13.07 -1.05 -7.68
C GLY A 164 12.84 -0.41 -9.04
N VAL A 165 12.18 0.75 -9.07
CA VAL A 165 12.04 1.56 -10.27
C VAL A 165 12.86 2.84 -10.11
N GLY A 166 13.96 2.95 -10.86
CA GLY A 166 14.87 4.08 -10.73
C GLY A 166 14.24 5.40 -11.15
N LYS A 167 14.93 6.52 -10.86
CA LYS A 167 14.51 7.88 -11.26
C LYS A 167 14.18 7.96 -12.76
N GLU A 168 15.06 7.48 -13.62
CA GLU A 168 14.88 7.62 -15.08
C GLU A 168 13.65 6.83 -15.56
N ALA A 169 13.45 5.61 -15.06
CA ALA A 169 12.26 4.82 -15.36
C ALA A 169 10.97 5.48 -14.82
N THR A 170 11.02 6.00 -13.58
CA THR A 170 9.90 6.72 -12.98
C THR A 170 9.51 7.95 -13.81
N LEU A 171 10.50 8.76 -14.22
CA LEU A 171 10.29 9.92 -15.08
C LEU A 171 9.74 9.51 -16.45
N HIS A 172 10.25 8.44 -17.04
CA HIS A 172 9.77 7.88 -18.31
C HIS A 172 8.29 7.49 -18.23
N ILE A 173 7.86 6.85 -17.13
CA ILE A 173 6.47 6.45 -16.89
C ILE A 173 5.57 7.69 -16.75
N VAL A 174 5.88 8.60 -15.83
CA VAL A 174 4.99 9.73 -15.51
C VAL A 174 4.89 10.75 -16.66
N ARG A 175 5.95 10.90 -17.46
CA ARG A 175 5.92 11.78 -18.66
C ARG A 175 4.97 11.30 -19.74
N GLN A 176 4.51 10.05 -19.68
CA GLN A 176 3.48 9.50 -20.58
C GLN A 176 2.05 9.74 -20.09
N GLY A 177 1.89 10.42 -18.94
CA GLY A 177 0.58 10.80 -18.39
C GLY A 177 0.01 9.82 -17.37
N VAL A 178 0.82 8.89 -16.86
CA VAL A 178 0.50 8.06 -15.70
C VAL A 178 0.47 8.94 -14.45
N HIS A 179 -0.62 8.85 -13.68
CA HIS A 179 -0.79 9.61 -12.44
C HIS A 179 -0.52 8.76 -11.19
N VAL A 180 -0.78 7.46 -11.27
CA VAL A 180 -0.65 6.53 -10.14
C VAL A 180 0.24 5.38 -10.57
N VAL A 181 1.27 5.14 -9.76
CA VAL A 181 2.12 3.96 -9.85
C VAL A 181 2.00 3.14 -8.57
N GLY A 182 2.26 1.84 -8.66
CA GLY A 182 2.21 0.94 -7.51
C GLY A 182 3.18 -0.22 -7.61
N THR A 183 3.47 -0.85 -6.50
CA THR A 183 4.35 -2.03 -6.40
C THR A 183 3.81 -2.98 -5.34
N ASN A 184 4.07 -4.28 -5.47
CA ASN A 184 3.80 -5.26 -4.43
C ASN A 184 5.01 -5.51 -3.51
N SER A 185 6.11 -4.79 -3.70
CA SER A 185 7.21 -4.70 -2.73
C SER A 185 6.89 -3.67 -1.64
N TRP A 186 7.70 -3.62 -0.57
CA TRP A 186 7.54 -2.61 0.47
C TRP A 186 7.80 -1.16 -0.01
N SER A 187 8.67 -0.97 -1.01
CA SER A 187 9.00 0.34 -1.58
C SER A 187 9.01 0.31 -3.10
N TRP A 188 8.75 1.48 -3.70
CA TRP A 188 8.92 1.75 -5.14
C TRP A 188 10.40 1.68 -5.55
N ASP A 189 11.28 2.12 -4.65
CA ASP A 189 12.72 1.99 -4.79
C ASP A 189 13.20 0.57 -4.49
N ALA A 190 14.41 0.24 -4.96
CA ALA A 190 15.02 -1.04 -4.63
C ALA A 190 15.31 -1.14 -3.12
N PRO A 191 15.28 -2.35 -2.53
CA PRO A 191 15.45 -2.54 -1.08
C PRO A 191 16.66 -1.78 -0.52
N PHE A 192 16.43 -1.00 0.54
CA PHE A 192 17.48 -0.19 1.17
C PHE A 192 18.62 -1.02 1.76
N SER A 193 18.37 -2.27 2.15
CA SER A 193 19.41 -3.22 2.56
C SER A 193 20.47 -3.45 1.47
N ILE A 194 20.15 -3.17 0.21
CA ILE A 194 21.04 -3.31 -0.95
C ILE A 194 21.62 -1.94 -1.36
N THR A 195 20.80 -0.89 -1.31
CA THR A 195 21.13 0.43 -1.90
C THR A 195 21.68 1.45 -0.90
N ALA A 196 21.42 1.32 0.40
CA ALA A 196 21.96 2.20 1.44
C ALA A 196 23.43 1.84 1.73
N LYS A 197 24.35 2.43 0.97
CA LYS A 197 25.81 2.33 1.15
C LYS A 197 26.44 3.71 1.24
#